data_AF-A0A7I8IGW1-F1
#
_entry.id   AF-A0A7I8IGW1-F1
#
_cell.length_a   1.000
_cell.length_b   1.000
_cell.length_c   1.000
_cell.angle_alpha   90.00
_cell.angle_beta   90.00
_cell.angle_gamma   90.00
#
_symmetry.space_group_name_H-M   'P 1'
#
loop_
_entity.id
_entity.type
_entity.pdbx_description
1 polymer ?
#
loop_
_entity_poly.entity_id
_entity_poly.type
_entity_poly.pdbx_seq_one_letter_code
_entity_poly.pdbx_strand_id
1 'polypeptide(L)'
;MASTRRLLIATAAAVAVLLVFYASPAEASQLNMYEGPDCTGQWTPCWDRQCCNVTYTGSYRFYYNDGWPAYLYRGNRACSGNPDAVLRSSVECTNGFPYQSIRQTDTAP
;
A
#
# COMPACT_ATOMS: atom_id res chain seq x y z
N MET A 1 29.46 39.34 -15.65
CA MET A 1 28.91 38.02 -16.05
C MET A 1 28.96 36.94 -14.97
N ALA A 2 29.70 37.10 -13.85
CA ALA A 2 29.75 36.10 -12.77
C ALA A 2 28.51 36.07 -11.85
N SER A 3 27.82 37.21 -11.68
CA SER A 3 26.68 37.35 -10.75
C SER A 3 25.44 36.55 -11.20
N THR A 4 25.11 36.60 -12.49
CA THR A 4 23.94 35.91 -13.07
C THR A 4 24.04 34.39 -13.00
N ARG A 5 25.26 33.83 -13.13
CA ARG A 5 25.49 32.38 -13.02
C ARG A 5 25.29 31.86 -11.60
N ARG A 6 25.68 32.63 -10.58
CA ARG A 6 25.49 32.26 -9.17
C ARG A 6 24.02 32.25 -8.78
N LEU A 7 23.24 33.21 -9.31
CA LEU A 7 21.80 33.28 -9.05
C LEU A 7 21.06 32.08 -9.65
N LEU A 8 21.39 31.70 -10.89
CA LEU A 8 20.80 30.54 -11.58
C LEU A 8 21.11 29.21 -10.89
N ILE A 9 22.36 29.03 -10.40
CA ILE A 9 22.75 27.81 -9.66
C ILE A 9 21.97 27.71 -8.34
N ALA A 10 21.82 28.82 -7.62
CA ALA A 10 21.08 28.85 -6.36
C ALA A 10 19.58 28.56 -6.55
N THR A 11 18.96 29.06 -7.63
CA THR A 11 17.55 28.76 -7.95
C THR A 11 17.36 27.31 -8.37
N ALA A 12 18.25 26.77 -9.21
CA ALA A 12 18.20 25.37 -9.62
C ALA A 12 18.36 24.42 -8.42
N ALA A 13 19.28 24.73 -7.50
CA ALA A 13 19.46 23.95 -6.27
C ALA A 13 18.23 24.00 -5.36
N ALA A 14 17.63 25.18 -5.16
CA ALA A 14 16.42 25.32 -4.36
C ALA A 14 15.23 24.54 -4.95
N VAL A 15 15.06 24.58 -6.28
CA VAL A 15 14.02 23.82 -6.99
C VAL A 15 14.28 22.32 -6.89
N ALA A 16 15.52 21.87 -7.05
CA ALA A 16 15.88 20.46 -6.93
C ALA A 16 15.63 19.93 -5.50
N VAL A 17 16.00 20.71 -4.48
CA VAL A 17 15.72 20.37 -3.08
C VAL A 17 14.21 20.31 -2.84
N LEU A 18 13.45 21.28 -3.34
CA LEU A 18 11.99 21.28 -3.23
C LEU A 18 11.38 20.02 -3.89
N LEU A 19 11.84 19.65 -5.09
CA LEU A 19 11.38 18.44 -5.80
C LEU A 19 11.73 17.16 -5.04
N VAL A 20 12.87 17.09 -4.36
CA VAL A 20 13.25 15.96 -3.50
C VAL A 20 12.32 15.86 -2.29
N PHE A 21 11.92 16.98 -1.68
CA PHE A 21 10.94 16.98 -0.58
C PHE A 21 9.52 16.61 -1.04
N TYR A 22 9.13 16.94 -2.27
CA TYR A 22 7.86 16.50 -2.85
C TYR A 22 7.88 15.06 -3.35
N ALA A 23 9.06 14.53 -3.71
CA ALA A 23 9.25 13.12 -4.06
C ALA A 23 9.36 12.27 -2.78
N SER A 24 8.29 12.28 -1.97
CA SER A 24 8.12 11.23 -0.97
C SER A 24 7.96 9.90 -1.72
N PRO A 25 8.65 8.81 -1.35
CA PRO A 25 8.29 7.50 -1.89
C PRO A 25 6.82 7.28 -1.56
N ALA A 26 5.98 7.02 -2.58
CA ALA A 26 4.59 6.66 -2.34
C ALA A 26 4.57 5.46 -1.39
N GLU A 27 4.09 5.67 -0.17
CA GLU A 27 4.02 4.62 0.84
C GLU A 27 3.11 3.52 0.27
N ALA A 28 3.49 2.25 0.39
CA ALA A 28 2.63 1.17 -0.07
C ALA A 28 1.32 1.17 0.74
N SER A 29 0.22 0.78 0.09
CA SER A 29 -1.01 0.50 0.83
C SER A 29 -0.79 -0.58 1.89
N GLN A 30 -1.56 -0.54 2.97
CA GLN A 30 -1.43 -1.46 4.09
C GLN A 30 -2.78 -2.14 4.39
N LEU A 31 -2.77 -3.46 4.55
CA LEU A 31 -3.92 -4.24 4.98
C LEU A 31 -3.59 -4.87 6.32
N ASN A 32 -4.38 -4.57 7.34
CA ASN A 32 -4.25 -5.15 8.67
C ASN A 32 -5.33 -6.20 8.86
N MET A 33 -4.94 -7.41 9.25
CA MET A 33 -5.82 -8.53 9.57
C MET A 33 -5.85 -8.70 11.09
N TYR A 34 -7.03 -8.79 11.67
CA TYR A 34 -7.24 -8.87 13.12
C TYR A 34 -7.86 -10.22 13.49
N GLU A 35 -7.43 -10.76 14.62
CA GLU A 35 -7.93 -12.02 15.19
C GLU A 35 -9.42 -11.91 15.56
N GLY A 36 -9.80 -10.81 16.21
CA GLY A 36 -11.16 -10.56 16.68
C GLY A 36 -12.04 -9.79 15.69
N PRO A 37 -13.35 -9.69 15.96
CA PRO A 37 -14.23 -8.76 15.26
C PRO A 37 -13.87 -7.31 15.62
N ASP A 38 -14.41 -6.37 14.84
CA ASP A 38 -14.32 -4.93 15.05
C ASP A 38 -12.88 -4.40 15.22
N CYS A 39 -11.93 -5.07 14.56
CA CYS A 39 -10.50 -4.75 14.54
C CYS A 39 -9.87 -4.77 15.93
N THR A 40 -10.24 -5.77 16.72
CA THR A 40 -9.74 -6.00 18.08
C THR A 40 -8.79 -7.20 18.15
N GLY A 41 -7.99 -7.25 19.22
CA GLY A 41 -7.06 -8.36 19.48
C GLY A 41 -5.72 -8.20 18.76
N GLN A 42 -5.03 -9.34 18.56
CA GLN A 42 -3.78 -9.37 17.79
C GLN A 42 -4.04 -9.06 16.32
N TRP A 43 -3.04 -8.49 15.66
CA TRP A 43 -3.14 -8.17 14.24
C TRP A 43 -1.82 -8.39 13.50
N THR A 44 -1.95 -8.65 12.20
CA THR A 44 -0.82 -8.84 11.28
C THR A 44 -1.00 -7.92 10.08
N PRO A 45 0.00 -7.10 9.74
CA PRO A 45 -0.04 -6.30 8.52
C PRO A 45 0.42 -7.09 7.29
N CYS A 46 -0.13 -6.71 6.15
CA CYS A 46 0.41 -6.94 4.82
C CYS A 46 0.64 -5.56 4.18
N TRP A 47 1.89 -5.28 3.80
CA TRP A 47 2.34 -3.96 3.33
C TRP A 47 3.45 -4.06 2.28
N ASP A 48 3.73 -5.27 1.79
CA ASP A 48 4.88 -5.55 0.95
C ASP A 48 4.45 -6.00 -0.45
N ARG A 49 5.30 -5.77 -1.45
CA ARG A 49 5.05 -6.15 -2.88
C ARG A 49 4.88 -7.66 -3.10
N GLN A 50 5.02 -8.43 -2.03
CA GLN A 50 4.99 -9.89 -2.00
C GLN A 50 3.58 -10.40 -1.71
N CYS A 51 3.37 -11.68 -2.01
CA CYS A 51 2.15 -12.35 -1.64
C CYS A 51 2.14 -12.61 -0.12
N CYS A 52 1.17 -12.05 0.59
CA CYS A 52 0.92 -12.32 1.99
C CYS A 52 -0.14 -13.42 2.11
N ASN A 53 0.12 -14.44 2.93
CA ASN A 53 -0.92 -15.36 3.36
C ASN A 53 -1.71 -14.76 4.53
N VAL A 54 -3.01 -15.04 4.55
CA VAL A 54 -3.91 -14.55 5.59
C VAL A 54 -3.62 -15.29 6.89
N THR A 55 -3.32 -14.52 7.94
CA THR A 55 -3.06 -15.06 9.28
C THR A 55 -4.31 -15.03 10.17
N TYR A 56 -5.13 -13.99 10.04
CA TYR A 56 -6.34 -13.79 10.83
C TYR A 56 -7.53 -13.48 9.95
N THR A 57 -8.70 -14.01 10.32
CA THR A 57 -9.94 -13.90 9.53
C THR A 57 -11.07 -13.20 10.26
N GLY A 58 -10.83 -12.71 11.49
CA GLY A 58 -11.85 -12.09 12.34
C GLY A 58 -12.36 -10.77 11.77
N SER A 59 -11.44 -9.86 11.47
CA SER A 59 -11.75 -8.60 10.79
C SER A 59 -10.54 -8.04 10.05
N TYR A 60 -10.74 -7.02 9.22
CA TYR A 60 -9.65 -6.37 8.50
C TYR A 60 -9.89 -4.87 8.33
N ARG A 61 -8.79 -4.15 8.11
CA ARG A 61 -8.79 -2.75 7.69
C ARG A 61 -7.80 -2.57 6.56
N PHE A 62 -8.11 -1.71 5.59
CA PHE A 62 -7.21 -1.40 4.48
C PHE A 62 -6.99 0.10 4.38
N TYR A 63 -5.74 0.52 4.42
CA TYR A 63 -5.30 1.89 4.17
C TYR A 63 -4.77 1.96 2.75
N TYR A 64 -5.51 2.64 1.89
CA TYR A 64 -5.14 2.80 0.49
C TYR A 64 -4.21 3.99 0.30
N ASN A 65 -3.10 3.75 -0.38
CA ASN A 65 -2.26 4.78 -0.98
C ASN A 65 -2.43 4.76 -2.51
N ASP A 66 -2.45 5.94 -3.11
CA ASP A 66 -2.76 6.09 -4.53
C ASP A 66 -1.76 5.32 -5.39
N GLY A 67 -2.29 4.59 -6.36
CA GLY A 67 -1.50 3.67 -7.18
C GLY A 67 -1.19 2.32 -6.55
N TRP A 68 -1.56 2.01 -5.30
CA TRP A 68 -1.24 0.73 -4.63
C TRP A 68 -2.48 -0.11 -4.29
N PRO A 69 -3.21 -0.67 -5.27
CA PRO A 69 -4.34 -1.55 -4.96
C PRO A 69 -3.93 -2.84 -4.23
N ALA A 70 -4.86 -3.40 -3.46
CA ALA A 70 -4.71 -4.75 -2.89
C ALA A 70 -5.54 -5.76 -3.70
N TYR A 71 -4.86 -6.78 -4.21
CA TYR A 71 -5.44 -7.89 -4.95
C TYR A 71 -5.68 -9.06 -3.99
N LEU A 72 -6.93 -9.53 -3.92
CA LEU A 72 -7.38 -10.52 -2.94
C LEU A 72 -7.71 -11.84 -3.63
N TYR A 73 -7.25 -12.94 -3.06
CA TYR A 73 -7.34 -14.26 -3.66
C TYR A 73 -7.99 -15.26 -2.69
N ARG A 74 -8.99 -16.01 -3.18
CA ARG A 74 -9.63 -17.11 -2.46
C ARG A 74 -8.98 -18.44 -2.83
N GLY A 75 -9.08 -19.38 -1.89
CA GLY A 75 -8.47 -20.71 -2.04
C GLY A 75 -6.94 -20.67 -2.03
N ASN A 76 -6.32 -21.82 -2.25
CA ASN A 76 -4.88 -22.01 -2.09
C ASN A 76 -4.07 -21.49 -3.29
N ARG A 77 -4.41 -20.31 -3.80
CA ARG A 77 -3.81 -19.71 -5.01
C ARG A 77 -2.54 -18.91 -4.74
N ALA A 78 -2.24 -18.56 -3.48
CA ALA A 78 -1.04 -17.82 -3.10
C ALA A 78 -0.70 -16.66 -4.06
N CYS A 79 -1.68 -15.78 -4.30
CA CYS A 79 -1.60 -14.64 -5.22
C CYS A 79 -1.28 -14.97 -6.70
N SER A 80 -1.57 -16.20 -7.13
CA SER A 80 -1.45 -16.64 -8.52
C SER A 80 -2.77 -16.51 -9.27
N GLY A 81 -2.66 -16.13 -10.56
CA GLY A 81 -3.78 -16.00 -11.48
C GLY A 81 -4.62 -14.75 -11.24
N ASN A 82 -5.89 -14.82 -11.65
CA ASN A 82 -6.80 -13.67 -11.53
C ASN A 82 -7.25 -13.48 -10.08
N PRO A 83 -7.21 -12.24 -9.57
CA PRO A 83 -7.72 -11.92 -8.24
C PRO A 83 -9.24 -12.06 -8.18
N ASP A 84 -9.76 -12.50 -7.05
CA ASP A 84 -11.20 -12.62 -6.80
C ASP A 84 -11.82 -11.26 -6.42
N ALA A 85 -11.00 -10.33 -5.89
CA ALA A 85 -11.39 -8.96 -5.65
C ALA A 85 -10.19 -8.01 -5.65
N VAL A 86 -10.46 -6.72 -5.83
CA VAL A 86 -9.43 -5.67 -5.82
C VAL A 86 -9.92 -4.51 -4.95
N LEU A 87 -9.13 -4.10 -3.97
CA LEU A 87 -9.37 -2.90 -3.16
C LEU A 87 -8.61 -1.72 -3.76
N ARG A 88 -9.32 -0.66 -4.12
CA ARG A 88 -8.80 0.58 -4.72
C ARG A 88 -9.13 1.83 -3.90
N SER A 89 -9.56 1.64 -2.67
CA SER A 89 -9.92 2.68 -1.71
C SER A 89 -9.76 2.12 -0.31
N SER A 90 -9.56 2.99 0.68
CA SER A 90 -9.49 2.58 2.07
C SER A 90 -10.77 1.86 2.48
N VAL A 91 -10.62 0.83 3.31
CA VAL A 91 -11.71 0.07 3.89
C VAL A 91 -11.61 0.25 5.39
N GLU A 92 -12.65 0.87 5.95
CA GLU A 92 -12.85 0.93 7.39
C GLU A 92 -13.00 -0.49 7.96
N CYS A 93 -12.89 -0.60 9.28
CA CYS A 93 -12.93 -1.90 9.93
C CYS A 93 -14.14 -2.74 9.47
N THR A 94 -13.86 -3.91 8.91
CA THR A 94 -14.88 -4.81 8.36
C THR A 94 -14.72 -6.21 8.94
N ASN A 95 -15.83 -6.77 9.42
CA ASN A 95 -15.86 -8.12 9.99
C ASN A 95 -15.82 -9.20 8.91
N GLY A 96 -15.03 -10.24 9.19
CA GLY A 96 -14.77 -11.36 8.30
C GLY A 96 -13.76 -11.02 7.20
N PHE A 97 -12.77 -11.89 7.03
CA PHE A 97 -11.86 -11.85 5.87
C PHE A 97 -11.96 -13.14 5.05
N PRO A 98 -12.71 -13.15 3.94
CA PRO A 98 -13.02 -14.37 3.18
C PRO A 98 -11.96 -14.78 2.15
N TYR A 99 -10.75 -14.23 2.25
CA TYR A 99 -9.63 -14.48 1.33
C TYR A 99 -8.51 -15.24 2.05
N GLN A 100 -7.61 -15.86 1.28
CA GLN A 100 -6.50 -16.66 1.82
C GLN A 100 -5.14 -16.04 1.52
N SER A 101 -5.04 -15.20 0.50
CA SER A 101 -3.82 -14.47 0.19
C SER A 101 -4.09 -13.11 -0.44
N ILE A 102 -3.13 -12.20 -0.26
CA ILE A 102 -3.22 -10.79 -0.60
C ILE A 102 -1.93 -10.38 -1.28
N ARG A 103 -2.00 -9.58 -2.35
CA ARG A 103 -0.84 -8.93 -2.95
C ARG A 103 -1.12 -7.44 -3.13
N GLN A 104 -0.23 -6.59 -2.62
CA GLN A 104 -0.30 -5.15 -2.83
C GLN A 104 0.77 -4.75 -3.84
N THR A 105 0.37 -4.15 -4.96
CA THR A 105 1.33 -3.75 -5.99
C THR A 105 0.77 -2.64 -6.85
N ASP A 106 1.66 -1.75 -7.27
CA ASP A 106 1.46 -0.71 -8.27
C ASP A 106 1.23 -1.22 -9.69
N THR A 107 1.45 -2.51 -9.93
CA THR A 107 1.28 -3.15 -11.23
C THR A 107 0.09 -4.10 -11.18
N ALA A 108 -0.70 -4.18 -12.25
CA ALA A 108 -1.73 -5.21 -12.34
C ALA A 108 -1.08 -6.62 -12.37
N PRO A 109 -1.65 -7.61 -11.66
CA PRO A 109 -1.16 -8.98 -11.69
C PRO A 109 -1.32 -9.65 -13.06
#